data_AF-A0A6L5I233-F1
#
_entry.id   AF-A0A6L5I233-F1
#
_cell.length_a   1.000
_cell.length_b   1.000
_cell.length_c   1.000
_cell.angle_alpha   90.00
_cell.angle_beta   90.00
_cell.angle_gamma   90.00
#
_symmetry.space_group_name_H-M   'P 1'
#
loop_
_entity.id
_entity.type
_entity.pdbx_description
1 polymer ?
#
loop_
_entity_poly.entity_id
_entity_poly.type
_entity_poly.pdbx_seq_one_letter_code
_entity_poly.pdbx_strand_id
1 'polypeptide(L)'
;LQLSKPMIADLSNVQAQLEGQTDPQIIAEMAQLNSETAGVLAVQSGLAKVEGANILASLNYAAGQVDLNGQKMSLEEFIAAMMNRFGGMSVQE
;
A
#
# COMPACT_ATOMS: atom_id res chain seq x y z
N LEU A 1 -8.16 5.48 4.48
CA LEU A 1 -6.71 5.72 4.62
C LEU A 1 -6.16 6.17 3.28
N GLN A 2 -5.25 7.14 3.31
CA GLN A 2 -4.55 7.63 2.12
C GLN A 2 -3.08 7.78 2.45
N LEU A 3 -2.21 7.34 1.54
CA LEU A 3 -0.78 7.52 1.60
C LEU A 3 -0.27 8.11 0.28
N SER A 4 0.52 9.18 0.37
CA SER A 4 1.04 9.92 -0.80
C SER A 4 2.35 9.32 -1.28
N LYS A 5 2.45 9.01 -2.58
CA LYS A 5 3.68 8.56 -3.23
C LYS A 5 4.79 9.62 -3.16
N PRO A 6 4.54 10.90 -3.49
CA PRO A 6 5.52 11.97 -3.25
C PRO A 6 6.05 12.02 -1.82
N MET A 7 5.19 11.80 -0.82
CA MET A 7 5.64 11.79 0.59
C MET A 7 6.58 10.59 0.89
N ILE A 8 6.36 9.43 0.27
CA ILE A 8 7.28 8.28 0.37
C ILE A 8 8.62 8.61 -0.27
N ALA A 9 8.61 9.27 -1.43
CA ALA A 9 9.82 9.72 -2.11
C ALA A 9 10.58 10.75 -1.26
N ASP A 10 9.89 11.74 -0.69
CA ASP A 10 10.48 12.74 0.19
C ASP A 10 11.13 12.10 1.43
N LEU A 11 10.45 11.15 2.07
CA LEU A 11 11.02 10.42 3.21
C LEU A 11 12.23 9.58 2.81
N SER A 12 12.18 8.94 1.63
CA SER A 12 13.31 8.18 1.08
C SER A 12 14.51 9.08 0.79
N ASN A 13 14.28 10.31 0.32
CA ASN A 13 15.33 11.31 0.10
C ASN A 13 16.02 11.68 1.41
N VAL A 14 15.26 11.87 2.49
CA VAL A 14 15.82 12.16 3.83
C VAL A 14 16.61 10.95 4.34
N GLN A 15 16.08 9.74 4.19
CA GLN A 15 16.74 8.50 4.61
C GLN A 15 18.09 8.31 3.90
N ALA A 16 18.15 8.50 2.59
CA ALA A 16 19.39 8.35 1.81
C ALA A 16 20.48 9.35 2.25
N GLN A 17 20.10 10.59 2.57
CA GLN A 17 21.02 11.60 3.09
C GLN A 17 21.57 11.21 4.48
N LEU A 18 20.73 10.65 5.35
CA LEU A 18 21.15 10.14 6.66
C LEU A 18 22.10 8.94 6.54
N GLU A 19 21.95 8.13 5.49
CA GLU A 19 22.85 7.02 5.16
C GLU A 19 24.16 7.45 4.49
N GLY A 20 24.35 8.76 4.28
CA GLY A 20 25.57 9.32 3.69
C GLY A 20 25.62 9.27 2.17
N GLN A 21 24.51 8.95 1.49
CA GLN A 21 24.41 9.13 0.05
C GLN A 21 24.40 10.63 -0.27
N THR A 22 25.20 11.04 -1.24
CA THR A 22 25.39 12.46 -1.61
C THR A 22 25.15 12.74 -3.07
N ASP A 23 25.04 11.70 -3.91
CA ASP A 23 24.71 11.87 -5.34
C ASP A 23 23.21 12.17 -5.50
N PRO A 24 22.84 13.38 -5.97
CA PRO A 24 21.44 13.78 -6.10
C PRO A 24 20.65 12.93 -7.11
N GLN A 25 21.32 12.38 -8.15
CA GLN A 25 20.65 11.56 -9.14
C GLN A 25 20.28 10.20 -8.55
N ILE A 26 21.21 9.58 -7.82
CA ILE A 26 20.99 8.29 -7.14
C ILE A 26 19.89 8.44 -6.09
N ILE A 27 19.91 9.53 -5.30
CA ILE A 27 18.88 9.79 -4.28
C ILE A 27 17.49 9.90 -4.92
N ALA A 28 17.36 10.70 -5.98
CA ALA A 28 16.09 10.89 -6.67
C ALA A 28 15.56 9.59 -7.30
N GLU A 29 16.43 8.78 -7.91
CA GLU A 29 16.06 7.49 -8.50
C GLU A 29 15.58 6.50 -7.43
N MET A 30 16.32 6.37 -6.33
CA MET A 30 15.95 5.50 -5.20
C MET A 30 14.62 5.92 -4.57
N ALA A 31 14.41 7.22 -4.39
CA ALA A 31 13.17 7.75 -3.84
C ALA A 31 11.96 7.48 -4.74
N GLN A 32 12.12 7.66 -6.05
CA GLN A 32 11.09 7.32 -7.02
C GLN A 32 10.80 5.82 -7.01
N LEU A 33 11.84 4.98 -7.03
CA LEU A 33 11.71 3.53 -7.01
C LEU A 33 10.98 3.05 -5.75
N ASN A 34 11.35 3.56 -4.58
CA ASN A 34 10.70 3.22 -3.31
C ASN A 34 9.22 3.60 -3.33
N SER A 35 8.91 4.80 -3.84
CA SER A 35 7.54 5.27 -3.97
C SER A 35 6.71 4.39 -4.93
N GLU A 36 7.28 3.98 -6.06
CA GLU A 36 6.59 3.12 -7.03
C GLU A 36 6.39 1.72 -6.48
N THR A 37 7.44 1.16 -5.87
CA THR A 37 7.41 -0.17 -5.23
C THR A 37 6.36 -0.22 -4.14
N ALA A 38 6.25 0.81 -3.31
CA ALA A 38 5.19 0.89 -2.30
C ALA A 38 3.78 0.83 -2.92
N GLY A 39 3.56 1.50 -4.05
CA GLY A 39 2.29 1.43 -4.78
C GLY A 39 2.02 0.04 -5.35
N VAL A 40 3.03 -0.59 -5.95
CA VAL A 40 2.94 -1.95 -6.49
C VAL A 40 2.64 -2.96 -5.38
N LEU A 41 3.32 -2.88 -4.23
CA LEU A 41 3.08 -3.75 -3.07
C LEU A 41 1.68 -3.53 -2.50
N ALA A 42 1.23 -2.27 -2.41
CA ALA A 42 -0.10 -1.95 -1.91
C ALA A 42 -1.20 -2.56 -2.78
N VAL A 43 -1.07 -2.52 -4.11
CA VAL A 43 -2.01 -3.16 -5.05
C VAL A 43 -1.90 -4.69 -4.97
N GLN A 44 -0.69 -5.25 -4.89
CA GLN A 44 -0.48 -6.70 -4.79
C GLN A 44 -1.05 -7.30 -3.50
N SER A 45 -1.04 -6.55 -2.40
CA SER A 45 -1.74 -6.97 -1.17
C SER A 45 -3.26 -7.13 -1.39
N GLY A 46 -3.77 -6.47 -2.43
CA GLY A 46 -5.18 -6.33 -2.77
C GLY A 46 -5.99 -5.53 -1.75
N LEU A 47 -5.33 -4.90 -0.76
CA LEU A 47 -5.99 -4.13 0.30
C LEU A 47 -6.12 -2.65 -0.04
N ALA A 48 -5.36 -2.20 -1.03
CA ALA A 48 -5.35 -0.82 -1.48
C ALA A 48 -5.35 -0.75 -3.01
N LYS A 49 -5.73 0.41 -3.52
CA LYS A 49 -5.61 0.78 -4.93
C LYS A 49 -4.72 2.00 -5.08
N VAL A 50 -4.16 2.20 -6.27
CA VAL A 50 -3.48 3.46 -6.61
C VAL A 50 -4.45 4.36 -7.37
N GLU A 51 -4.61 5.59 -6.93
CA GLU A 51 -5.39 6.62 -7.59
C GLU A 51 -4.53 7.88 -7.74
N GLY A 52 -4.05 8.12 -8.96
CA GLY A 52 -3.07 9.17 -9.26
C GLY A 52 -1.77 9.01 -8.46
N ALA A 53 -1.49 10.00 -7.61
CA ALA A 53 -0.32 10.03 -6.75
C ALA A 53 -0.54 9.36 -5.38
N ASN A 54 -1.71 8.76 -5.14
CA ASN A 54 -2.07 8.24 -3.82
C ASN A 54 -2.27 6.72 -3.84
N ILE A 55 -1.87 6.08 -2.75
CA ILE A 55 -2.28 4.74 -2.36
C ILE A 55 -3.49 4.92 -1.43
N LEU A 56 -4.63 4.37 -1.82
CA LEU A 56 -5.90 4.50 -1.10
C LEU A 56 -6.38 3.15 -0.60
N ALA A 57 -6.77 3.12 0.68
CA ALA A 57 -7.49 2.01 1.26
C ALA A 57 -8.78 2.53 1.92
N SER A 58 -9.93 2.07 1.46
CA SER A 58 -11.24 2.41 2.04
C SER A 58 -12.02 1.14 2.34
N LEU A 59 -12.60 1.08 3.52
CA LEU A 59 -13.50 0.02 3.95
C LEU A 59 -14.78 0.67 4.46
N ASN A 60 -15.91 0.31 3.89
CA ASN A 60 -17.22 0.69 4.40
C ASN A 60 -18.07 -0.58 4.56
N TYR A 61 -18.89 -0.63 5.60
CA TYR A 61 -19.83 -1.72 5.83
C TYR A 61 -21.20 -1.14 6.14
N ALA A 62 -22.19 -1.48 5.33
CA ALA A 62 -23.57 -1.06 5.50
C ALA A 62 -24.52 -2.10 4.92
N ALA A 63 -25.64 -2.35 5.62
CA ALA A 63 -26.70 -3.25 5.16
C ALA A 63 -26.21 -4.65 4.71
N GLY A 64 -25.26 -5.25 5.44
CA GLY A 64 -24.74 -6.58 5.13
C GLY A 64 -23.72 -6.65 3.99
N GLN A 65 -23.38 -5.51 3.38
CA GLN A 65 -22.39 -5.41 2.31
C GLN A 65 -21.14 -4.67 2.78
N VAL A 66 -19.99 -5.20 2.39
CA VAL A 66 -18.68 -4.57 2.52
C VAL A 66 -18.32 -3.92 1.19
N ASP A 67 -17.90 -2.66 1.22
CA ASP A 67 -17.27 -1.95 0.12
C ASP A 67 -15.78 -1.75 0.45
N LEU A 68 -14.93 -2.53 -0.19
CA LEU A 68 -13.48 -2.42 -0.10
C LEU A 68 -12.95 -1.74 -1.36
N ASN A 69 -12.41 -0.53 -1.24
CA ASN A 69 -11.83 0.25 -2.34
C ASN A 69 -12.78 0.51 -3.53
N GLY A 70 -14.10 0.52 -3.32
CA GLY A 70 -15.13 0.63 -4.36
C GLY A 70 -15.66 -0.72 -4.85
N GLN A 71 -15.09 -1.84 -4.38
CA GLN A 71 -15.54 -3.19 -4.72
C GLN A 71 -16.47 -3.70 -3.62
N LYS A 72 -17.74 -3.88 -3.99
CA LYS A 72 -18.77 -4.40 -3.08
C LYS A 72 -18.77 -5.93 -3.07
N MET A 73 -18.88 -6.50 -1.88
CA MET A 73 -19.01 -7.93 -1.62
C MET A 73 -19.86 -8.17 -0.36
N SER A 74 -20.35 -9.39 -0.17
CA SER A 74 -20.98 -9.77 1.10
C SER A 74 -19.95 -9.77 2.24
N LEU A 75 -20.45 -9.68 3.47
CA LEU A 75 -19.60 -9.83 4.66
C LEU A 75 -18.87 -11.19 4.67
N GLU A 76 -19.53 -12.26 4.23
CA GLU A 76 -18.98 -13.61 4.20
C GLU A 76 -17.83 -13.72 3.19
N GLU A 77 -18.01 -13.19 1.97
CA GLU A 77 -16.96 -13.15 0.95
C GLU A 77 -15.76 -12.31 1.42
N PHE A 78 -16.02 -11.18 2.08
CA PHE A 78 -14.96 -10.34 2.64
C PHE A 78 -14.15 -11.10 3.69
N ILE A 79 -14.80 -11.76 4.65
CA ILE A 79 -14.13 -12.54 5.70
C ILE A 79 -13.32 -13.68 5.06
N ALA A 80 -13.89 -14.42 4.11
CA ALA A 80 -13.18 -15.48 3.39
C ALA A 80 -11.94 -14.95 2.66
N ALA A 81 -12.06 -13.80 1.98
CA ALA A 81 -10.95 -13.14 1.31
C ALA A 81 -9.85 -12.69 2.30
N MET A 82 -10.23 -12.14 3.45
CA MET A 82 -9.28 -11.74 4.50
C MET A 82 -8.59 -12.97 5.12
N MET A 83 -9.33 -14.04 5.40
CA MET A 83 -8.74 -15.29 5.89
C MET A 83 -7.79 -15.93 4.88
N ASN A 84 -8.07 -15.88 3.58
CA ASN A 84 -7.13 -16.37 2.58
C ASN A 84 -5.84 -15.53 2.54
N ARG A 85 -5.94 -14.22 2.72
CA ARG A 85 -4.80 -13.29 2.67
C ARG A 85 -3.94 -13.34 3.93
N PHE A 86 -4.57 -13.43 5.10
CA PHE A 86 -3.89 -13.40 6.40
C PHE A 86 -3.74 -14.78 7.06
N GLY A 87 -4.59 -15.74 6.74
CA GLY A 87 -4.51 -17.12 7.25
C GLY A 87 -3.36 -17.94 6.64
N GLY A 88 -2.83 -17.51 5.49
CA GLY A 88 -1.53 -17.99 4.99
C GLY A 88 -0.33 -17.45 5.77
N MET A 89 -0.52 -16.46 6.65
CA MET A 89 0.49 -15.85 7.52
C MET A 89 0.55 -16.49 8.92
N SER A 90 -0.35 -17.43 9.23
CA SER A 90 -0.38 -18.16 10.50
C SER A 90 0.05 -19.62 10.32
N VAL A 91 1.32 -19.86 9.98
CA VAL A 91 2.15 -21.00 10.44
C VAL A 91 3.58 -20.85 9.91
N GLN A 92 4.41 -20.15 10.68
CA GLN A 92 5.82 -20.50 10.84
C GLN A 92 6.28 -19.93 12.18
N GLU A 93 6.22 -20.80 13.20
CA GLU A 93 7.00 -20.67 14.43
C GLU A 93 8.49 -20.93 14.15
#